data_AF-A0A8D2GF54-F1
#
_entry.id   AF-A0A8D2GF54-F1
#
_cell.length_a   1.000
_cell.length_b   1.000
_cell.length_c   1.000
_cell.angle_alpha   90.00
_cell.angle_beta   90.00
_cell.angle_gamma   90.00
#
_symmetry.space_group_name_H-M   'P 1'
#
loop_
_entity.id
_entity.type
_entity.pdbx_description
1 polymer ?
#
loop_
_entity_poly.entity_id
_entity_poly.type
_entity_poly.pdbx_seq_one_letter_code
_entity_poly.pdbx_strand_id
1 'polypeptide(L)'
;MHSLAAFLLILLAGGAEAFRICAFNTQRLTLAKVVTEQVKDTLVRIVARCDIMVLQEVVDSSNKTISLLLQELKRFDGSRHYSSLYSSRLGRSTYKEKYVYIYRSDKTQVLNSYQYEDEDDLFAREPFVAQFTLPSKILPSLVLVPLHTTPKDVEKELNALYNVFLDVSQRWQSKEVILLGDFNADCTSLPKKRLSQLLLRTEAGFHWVIPDGEDTTVRASTHCTYDRIVLHGEGCQSLLQAAAAFNFPKSFQLTEEEALSISDHYPVEVELNQTARSIQPLSLPTLLLLSLLLSLLPSQLDLVAHGCDVHVAFRT
;
A
#
# COMPACT_ATOMS: atom_id res chain seq x y z
N MET A 1 25.84 17.84 -26.63
CA MET A 1 24.57 18.58 -26.46
C MET A 1 23.39 17.69 -26.05
N HIS A 2 23.35 16.39 -26.40
CA HIS A 2 22.31 15.45 -25.94
C HIS A 2 22.29 15.19 -24.42
N SER A 3 23.45 15.26 -23.75
CA SER A 3 23.56 15.05 -22.30
C SER A 3 22.97 16.19 -21.46
N LEU A 4 23.07 17.45 -21.93
CA LEU A 4 22.54 18.62 -21.22
C LEU A 4 21.01 18.72 -21.27
N ALA A 5 20.38 18.30 -22.38
CA ALA A 5 18.92 18.28 -22.50
C ALA A 5 18.29 17.20 -21.60
N ALA A 6 18.93 16.03 -21.50
CA ALA A 6 18.52 14.97 -20.57
C ALA A 6 18.68 15.40 -19.11
N PHE A 7 19.76 16.12 -18.76
CA PHE A 7 19.98 16.63 -17.41
C PHE A 7 18.98 17.73 -17.02
N LEU A 8 18.58 18.60 -17.96
CA LEU A 8 17.60 19.67 -17.72
C LEU A 8 16.16 19.13 -17.57
N LEU A 9 15.80 18.03 -18.26
CA LEU A 9 14.51 17.36 -18.07
C LEU A 9 14.41 16.67 -16.70
N ILE A 10 15.53 16.13 -16.17
CA ILE A 10 15.57 15.52 -14.83
C ILE A 10 15.49 16.59 -13.74
N LEU A 11 16.08 17.78 -13.94
CA LEU A 11 15.99 18.92 -13.01
C LEU A 11 14.62 19.61 -12.98
N LEU A 12 13.80 19.45 -14.02
CA LEU A 12 12.41 19.94 -14.06
C LEU A 12 11.40 18.92 -13.51
N ALA A 13 11.83 17.67 -13.30
CA ALA A 13 11.06 16.64 -12.61
C ALA A 13 11.39 16.63 -11.11
N GLY A 14 11.41 17.80 -10.47
CA GLY A 14 11.24 17.90 -9.02
C GLY A 14 9.80 17.55 -8.63
N GLY A 15 9.36 16.35 -9.00
CA GLY A 15 8.07 15.83 -8.57
C GLY A 15 8.13 15.65 -7.06
N ALA A 16 7.22 16.28 -6.34
CA ALA A 16 7.06 16.00 -4.93
C ALA A 16 6.84 14.49 -4.75
N GLU A 17 7.68 13.84 -3.95
CA GLU A 17 7.59 12.40 -3.68
C GLU A 17 6.17 12.08 -3.18
N ALA A 18 5.54 11.09 -3.79
CA ALA A 18 4.21 10.64 -3.40
C ALA A 18 4.19 10.22 -1.92
N PHE A 19 3.10 10.50 -1.23
CA PHE A 19 2.91 10.07 0.15
C PHE A 19 2.41 8.62 0.15
N ARG A 20 3.20 7.69 0.69
CA ARG A 20 2.90 6.25 0.65
C ARG A 20 2.30 5.75 1.96
N ILE A 21 1.12 5.14 1.87
CA ILE A 21 0.41 4.52 3.00
C ILE A 21 0.29 3.03 2.74
N CYS A 22 0.62 2.21 3.74
CA CYS A 22 0.66 0.76 3.61
C CYS A 22 -0.10 0.08 4.74
N ALA A 23 -0.65 -1.11 4.47
CA ALA A 23 -1.11 -2.05 5.49
C ALA A 23 -0.44 -3.41 5.31
N PHE A 24 -0.08 -4.05 6.41
CA PHE A 24 0.65 -5.30 6.39
C PHE A 24 0.26 -6.22 7.55
N ASN A 25 -0.37 -7.36 7.24
CA ASN A 25 -0.42 -8.48 8.16
C ASN A 25 0.97 -9.09 8.30
N THR A 26 1.53 -9.01 9.52
CA THR A 26 2.91 -9.43 9.80
C THR A 26 3.02 -10.85 10.33
N GLN A 27 1.92 -11.62 10.28
CA GLN A 27 1.82 -13.01 10.71
C GLN A 27 2.44 -13.24 12.08
N ARG A 28 1.71 -12.89 13.14
CA ARG A 28 2.14 -12.99 14.54
C ARG A 28 3.51 -12.34 14.81
N LEU A 29 3.56 -11.01 14.70
CA LEU A 29 4.78 -10.25 15.02
C LEU A 29 5.03 -10.19 16.52
N THR A 30 6.03 -10.95 16.95
CA THR A 30 6.47 -11.06 18.36
C THR A 30 7.89 -10.56 18.51
N LEU A 31 8.33 -10.33 19.75
CA LEU A 31 9.72 -9.98 20.03
C LEU A 31 10.69 -11.06 19.50
N ALA A 32 10.35 -12.33 19.68
CA ALA A 32 11.17 -13.45 19.19
C ALA A 32 11.33 -13.44 17.66
N LYS A 33 10.31 -12.98 16.92
CA LYS A 33 10.36 -12.85 15.46
C LYS A 33 11.28 -11.70 15.03
N VAL A 34 11.17 -10.54 15.68
CA VAL A 34 11.96 -9.33 15.29
C VAL A 34 13.41 -9.33 15.78
N VAL A 35 13.82 -10.23 16.68
CA VAL A 35 15.24 -10.38 17.05
C VAL A 35 16.02 -11.27 16.07
N THR A 36 15.34 -11.99 15.19
CA THR A 36 16.00 -12.74 14.10
C THR A 36 16.49 -11.76 13.04
N GLU A 37 17.80 -11.66 12.84
CA GLU A 37 18.45 -10.65 11.99
C GLU A 37 17.83 -10.55 10.58
N GLN A 38 17.70 -11.68 9.87
CA GLN A 38 17.11 -11.68 8.52
C GLN A 38 15.67 -11.16 8.50
N VAL A 39 14.88 -11.51 9.53
CA VAL A 39 13.48 -11.08 9.65
C VAL A 39 13.42 -9.58 9.91
N LYS A 40 14.21 -9.13 10.89
CA LYS A 40 14.35 -7.74 11.29
C LYS A 40 14.77 -6.85 10.12
N ASP A 41 15.83 -7.21 9.41
CA ASP A 41 16.38 -6.42 8.29
C ASP A 41 15.39 -6.33 7.13
N THR A 42 14.65 -7.40 6.87
CA THR A 42 13.62 -7.41 5.83
C THR A 42 12.41 -6.58 6.24
N LEU A 43 11.92 -6.72 7.48
CA LEU A 43 10.83 -5.89 8.01
C LEU A 43 11.20 -4.40 7.99
N VAL A 44 12.42 -4.04 8.40
CA VAL A 44 12.90 -2.65 8.33
C VAL A 44 12.86 -2.11 6.91
N ARG A 45 13.33 -2.88 5.92
CA ARG A 45 13.27 -2.50 4.50
C ARG A 45 11.84 -2.37 3.99
N ILE A 46 10.91 -3.23 4.43
CA ILE A 46 9.48 -3.13 4.08
C ILE A 46 8.89 -1.86 4.67
N VAL A 47 9.01 -1.66 5.99
CA VAL A 47 8.41 -0.53 6.71
C VAL A 47 8.98 0.80 6.24
N ALA A 48 10.29 0.86 5.97
CA ALA A 48 10.95 2.08 5.51
C ALA A 48 10.47 2.57 4.13
N ARG A 49 9.71 1.77 3.37
CA ARG A 49 9.10 2.22 2.09
C ARG A 49 7.93 3.16 2.30
N CYS A 50 7.29 3.13 3.46
CA CYS A 50 6.01 3.77 3.70
C CYS A 50 6.18 5.01 4.59
N ASP A 51 5.39 6.05 4.32
CA ASP A 51 5.30 7.21 5.20
C ASP A 51 4.37 6.92 6.38
N ILE A 52 3.33 6.10 6.17
CA ILE A 52 2.54 5.45 7.22
C ILE A 52 2.45 3.95 6.91
N MET A 53 2.83 3.11 7.86
CA MET A 53 2.68 1.66 7.83
C MET A 53 1.72 1.24 8.95
N VAL A 54 0.64 0.56 8.57
CA VAL A 54 -0.30 -0.11 9.48
C VAL A 54 0.10 -1.57 9.61
N LEU A 55 0.60 -1.97 10.78
CA LEU A 55 0.90 -3.36 11.09
C LEU A 55 -0.29 -4.04 11.77
N GLN A 56 -0.61 -5.25 11.32
CA GLN A 56 -1.62 -6.13 11.89
C GLN A 56 -0.95 -7.41 12.41
N GLU A 57 -1.65 -8.17 13.26
CA GLU A 57 -1.10 -9.32 13.98
C GLU A 57 0.12 -9.02 14.88
N VAL A 58 0.19 -7.82 15.47
CA VAL A 58 1.23 -7.51 16.44
C VAL A 58 0.90 -8.17 17.78
N VAL A 59 1.61 -9.23 18.13
CA VAL A 59 1.44 -10.00 19.36
C VAL A 59 2.59 -9.66 20.32
N ASP A 60 2.50 -8.48 20.93
CA ASP A 60 3.51 -7.98 21.85
C ASP A 60 2.90 -7.66 23.22
N SER A 61 3.21 -8.49 24.21
CA SER A 61 2.91 -8.25 25.62
C SER A 61 4.02 -7.49 26.35
N SER A 62 5.21 -7.41 25.76
CA SER A 62 6.41 -6.80 26.37
C SER A 62 6.54 -5.31 26.07
N ASN A 63 5.82 -4.80 25.06
CA ASN A 63 5.97 -3.48 24.46
C ASN A 63 7.38 -3.19 23.91
N LYS A 64 8.19 -4.23 23.66
CA LYS A 64 9.57 -4.10 23.13
C LYS A 64 9.65 -4.32 21.63
N THR A 65 8.71 -5.04 21.02
CA THR A 65 8.77 -5.43 19.60
C THR A 65 8.86 -4.21 18.70
N ILE A 66 7.93 -3.26 18.86
CA ILE A 66 7.89 -2.05 18.04
C ILE A 66 9.02 -1.07 18.43
N SER A 67 9.39 -1.01 19.71
CA SER A 67 10.53 -0.19 20.13
C SER A 67 11.84 -0.64 19.46
N LEU A 68 12.08 -1.95 19.34
CA LEU A 68 13.23 -2.48 18.62
C LEU A 68 13.15 -2.12 17.13
N LEU A 69 12.00 -2.32 16.50
CA LEU A 69 11.81 -2.00 15.09
C LEU A 69 12.06 -0.51 14.77
N LEU A 70 11.58 0.41 15.62
CA LEU A 70 11.85 1.84 15.50
C LEU A 70 13.35 2.17 15.65
N GLN A 71 14.05 1.49 16.56
CA GLN A 71 15.50 1.65 16.71
C GLN A 71 16.25 1.22 15.45
N GLU A 72 15.86 0.09 14.84
CA GLU A 72 16.50 -0.39 13.62
C GLU A 72 16.14 0.48 12.41
N LEU A 73 14.90 0.99 12.30
CA LEU A 73 14.54 1.98 11.28
C LEU A 73 15.42 3.23 11.35
N LYS A 74 15.70 3.73 12.56
CA LYS A 74 16.61 4.86 12.78
C LYS A 74 18.06 4.53 12.39
N ARG A 75 18.51 3.29 12.57
CA ARG A 75 19.85 2.86 12.12
C ARG A 75 19.94 2.71 10.61
N PHE A 76 18.87 2.20 10.00
CA PHE A 76 18.77 1.99 8.56
C PHE A 76 18.75 3.30 7.78
N ASP A 77 17.99 4.29 8.25
CA ASP A 77 17.96 5.64 7.67
C ASP A 77 17.91 6.69 8.79
N GLY A 78 19.10 7.15 9.19
CA GLY A 78 19.24 8.15 10.27
C GLY A 78 18.72 9.55 9.93
N SER A 79 18.36 9.80 8.66
CA SER A 79 17.75 11.07 8.25
C SER A 79 16.24 11.13 8.49
N ARG A 80 15.61 9.98 8.74
CA ARG A 80 14.17 9.84 8.95
C ARG A 80 13.84 9.69 10.41
N HIS A 81 12.72 10.29 10.82
CA HIS A 81 12.21 10.17 12.18
C HIS A 81 10.94 9.35 12.15
N TYR A 82 10.93 8.23 12.87
CA TYR A 82 9.75 7.39 12.99
C TYR A 82 9.12 7.53 14.36
N SER A 83 7.80 7.45 14.41
CA SER A 83 7.01 7.37 15.64
C SER A 83 5.94 6.30 15.48
N SER A 84 5.30 5.91 16.58
CA SER A 84 4.26 4.89 16.53
C SER A 84 3.05 5.23 17.39
N LEU A 85 1.91 4.65 17.01
CA LEU A 85 0.63 4.75 17.70
C LEU A 85 0.02 3.35 17.79
N TYR A 86 -0.54 3.00 18.95
CA TYR A 86 -0.97 1.63 19.28
C TYR A 86 -2.44 1.60 19.68
N SER A 87 -3.12 0.56 19.23
CA SER A 87 -4.40 0.12 19.80
C SER A 87 -4.23 -0.56 21.16
N SER A 88 -5.35 -0.86 21.81
CA SER A 88 -5.40 -1.82 22.92
C SER A 88 -5.14 -3.26 22.41
N ARG A 89 -5.14 -4.26 23.31
CA ARG A 89 -5.00 -5.67 22.93
C ARG A 89 -6.37 -6.23 22.56
N LEU A 90 -6.59 -6.50 21.28
CA LEU A 90 -7.89 -6.85 20.69
C LEU A 90 -7.97 -8.34 20.35
N GLY A 91 -9.17 -8.92 20.36
CA GLY A 91 -9.41 -10.34 20.14
C GLY A 91 -10.50 -10.87 21.08
N ARG A 92 -11.20 -11.94 20.72
CA ARG A 92 -12.19 -12.57 21.62
C ARG A 92 -11.59 -13.59 22.59
N SER A 93 -10.46 -14.20 22.22
CA SER A 93 -9.83 -15.26 23.02
C SER A 93 -8.66 -14.74 23.86
N THR A 94 -7.85 -15.65 24.41
CA THR A 94 -6.57 -15.32 25.04
C THR A 94 -5.52 -14.86 24.04
N TYR A 95 -5.65 -15.26 22.76
CA TYR A 95 -4.87 -14.71 21.68
C TYR A 95 -5.38 -13.31 21.37
N LYS A 96 -4.51 -12.31 21.53
CA LYS A 96 -4.80 -10.90 21.28
C LYS A 96 -3.73 -10.29 20.42
N GLU A 97 -4.15 -9.40 19.55
CA GLU A 97 -3.33 -8.64 18.61
C GLU A 97 -3.43 -7.14 18.90
N LYS A 98 -2.57 -6.36 18.27
CA LYS A 98 -2.68 -4.91 18.19
C LYS A 98 -2.61 -4.48 16.73
N TYR A 99 -3.40 -3.47 16.37
CA TYR A 99 -3.06 -2.54 15.30
C TYR A 99 -1.97 -1.59 15.77
N VAL A 100 -0.94 -1.40 14.94
CA VAL A 100 0.15 -0.44 15.19
C VAL A 100 0.38 0.40 13.95
N TYR A 101 0.29 1.72 14.09
CA TYR A 101 0.78 2.64 13.10
C TYR A 101 2.25 2.93 13.37
N ILE A 102 3.10 2.79 12.36
CA ILE A 102 4.47 3.34 12.33
C ILE A 102 4.48 4.41 11.25
N TYR A 103 4.89 5.63 11.57
CA TYR A 103 4.84 6.74 10.62
C TYR A 103 6.06 7.63 10.71
N ARG A 104 6.41 8.27 9.58
CA ARG A 104 7.48 9.26 9.48
C ARG A 104 7.02 10.58 10.10
N SER A 105 7.47 10.88 11.31
CA SER A 105 7.05 12.07 12.06
C SER A 105 7.58 13.39 11.49
N ASP A 106 8.54 13.33 10.55
CA ASP A 106 8.94 14.47 9.72
C ASP A 106 7.95 14.79 8.58
N LYS A 107 7.06 13.84 8.22
CA LYS A 107 6.10 13.98 7.11
C LYS A 107 4.64 14.07 7.56
N THR A 108 4.28 13.49 8.70
CA THR A 108 2.91 13.43 9.19
C THR A 108 2.83 13.44 10.72
N GLN A 109 1.71 13.91 11.25
CA GLN A 109 1.38 13.92 12.68
C GLN A 109 0.00 13.30 12.90
N VAL A 110 -0.15 12.61 14.03
CA VAL A 110 -1.46 12.14 14.49
C VAL A 110 -2.24 13.34 15.05
N LEU A 111 -3.38 13.64 14.45
CA LEU A 111 -4.29 14.67 14.95
C LEU A 111 -5.18 14.13 16.07
N ASN A 112 -5.72 12.93 15.87
CA ASN A 112 -6.58 12.26 16.83
C ASN A 112 -6.62 10.75 16.55
N SER A 113 -7.05 9.97 17.52
CA SER A 113 -7.26 8.53 17.37
C SER A 113 -8.22 8.00 18.42
N TYR A 114 -8.96 6.94 18.08
CA TYR A 114 -9.81 6.24 19.03
C TYR A 114 -9.98 4.78 18.62
N GLN A 115 -10.29 3.94 19.61
CA GLN A 115 -10.74 2.59 19.40
C GLN A 115 -12.25 2.64 19.14
N TYR A 116 -12.74 2.09 18.02
CA TYR A 116 -14.17 2.07 17.74
C TYR A 116 -14.92 1.31 18.84
N GLU A 117 -16.02 1.89 19.32
CA GLU A 117 -16.87 1.29 20.37
C GLU A 117 -17.87 0.34 19.70
N ASP A 118 -17.63 -0.96 19.84
CA ASP A 118 -18.40 -2.03 19.21
C ASP A 118 -19.46 -2.59 20.17
N GLU A 119 -20.55 -1.85 20.36
CA GLU A 119 -21.62 -2.21 21.32
C GLU A 119 -22.24 -3.58 21.03
N ASP A 120 -22.32 -3.97 19.76
CA ASP A 120 -22.96 -5.20 19.29
C ASP A 120 -21.98 -6.39 19.17
N ASP A 121 -20.71 -6.23 19.57
CA ASP A 121 -19.63 -7.24 19.42
C ASP A 121 -19.64 -7.85 18.00
N LEU A 122 -19.54 -6.99 16.98
CA LEU A 122 -19.49 -7.38 15.58
C LEU A 122 -18.08 -7.76 15.13
N PHE A 123 -17.06 -7.10 15.67
CA PHE A 123 -15.67 -7.27 15.32
C PHE A 123 -14.96 -8.16 16.34
N ALA A 124 -14.12 -9.08 15.87
CA ALA A 124 -13.21 -9.78 16.79
C ALA A 124 -12.06 -8.87 17.25
N ARG A 125 -11.70 -7.90 16.40
CA ARG A 125 -10.67 -6.88 16.64
C ARG A 125 -11.20 -5.54 16.16
N GLU A 126 -11.78 -4.81 17.08
CA GLU A 126 -12.42 -3.52 16.89
C GLU A 126 -11.47 -2.57 16.11
N PRO A 127 -11.95 -1.82 15.10
CA PRO A 127 -11.07 -0.92 14.34
C PRO A 127 -10.45 0.19 15.18
N PHE A 128 -9.13 0.34 15.10
CA PHE A 128 -8.39 1.41 15.78
C PHE A 128 -8.17 2.59 14.84
N VAL A 129 -9.06 3.56 14.87
CA VAL A 129 -9.12 4.67 13.93
C VAL A 129 -8.09 5.74 14.29
N ALA A 130 -7.38 6.27 13.30
CA ALA A 130 -6.47 7.40 13.47
C ALA A 130 -6.57 8.42 12.33
N GLN A 131 -6.56 9.70 12.69
CA GLN A 131 -6.52 10.83 11.77
C GLN A 131 -5.10 11.38 11.69
N PHE A 132 -4.57 11.49 10.48
CA PHE A 132 -3.22 11.97 10.20
C PHE A 132 -3.25 13.25 9.38
N THR A 133 -2.28 14.14 9.59
CA THR A 133 -2.01 15.23 8.65
C THR A 133 -1.38 14.68 7.37
N LEU A 134 -1.67 15.28 6.22
CA LEU A 134 -0.93 15.00 5.00
C LEU A 134 -0.26 16.27 4.46
N PRO A 135 0.90 16.16 3.78
CA PRO A 135 1.57 17.29 3.14
C PRO A 135 0.86 17.67 1.82
N SER A 136 -0.44 17.96 1.89
CA SER A 136 -1.28 18.32 0.76
C SER A 136 -2.21 19.48 1.13
N LYS A 137 -2.35 20.45 0.23
CA LYS A 137 -3.28 21.57 0.42
C LYS A 137 -4.73 21.17 0.16
N ILE A 138 -4.95 20.15 -0.67
CA ILE A 138 -6.28 19.71 -1.09
C ILE A 138 -6.81 18.63 -0.13
N LEU A 139 -5.92 17.82 0.43
CA LEU A 139 -6.23 16.82 1.44
C LEU A 139 -5.31 17.04 2.65
N PRO A 140 -5.59 18.01 3.53
CA PRO A 140 -4.69 18.35 4.65
C PRO A 140 -4.70 17.31 5.77
N SER A 141 -5.74 16.47 5.84
CA SER A 141 -5.84 15.38 6.79
C SER A 141 -6.57 14.19 6.18
N LEU A 142 -6.24 13.00 6.65
CA LEU A 142 -6.81 11.74 6.20
C LEU A 142 -7.05 10.81 7.38
N VAL A 143 -8.16 10.09 7.36
CA VAL A 143 -8.46 9.05 8.36
C VAL A 143 -8.06 7.68 7.84
N LEU A 144 -7.40 6.89 8.68
CA LEU A 144 -7.11 5.48 8.44
C LEU A 144 -7.93 4.62 9.40
N VAL A 145 -8.61 3.61 8.85
CA VAL A 145 -9.44 2.64 9.58
C VAL A 145 -8.93 1.23 9.27
N PRO A 146 -8.12 0.63 10.15
CA PRO A 146 -7.55 -0.68 9.94
C PRO A 146 -8.55 -1.76 10.35
N LEU A 147 -8.61 -2.84 9.57
CA LEU A 147 -9.36 -4.03 9.96
C LEU A 147 -8.60 -5.30 9.55
N HIS A 148 -8.43 -6.20 10.52
CA HIS A 148 -8.05 -7.59 10.31
C HIS A 148 -9.28 -8.43 10.68
N THR A 149 -10.01 -8.90 9.68
CA THR A 149 -11.24 -9.70 9.90
C THR A 149 -10.91 -11.11 10.37
N THR A 150 -11.84 -11.80 11.01
CA THR A 150 -11.70 -13.25 11.18
C THR A 150 -12.18 -13.98 9.93
N PRO A 151 -11.52 -15.08 9.49
CA PRO A 151 -11.95 -15.84 8.32
C PRO A 151 -13.39 -16.39 8.39
N LYS A 152 -13.98 -16.48 9.60
CA LYS A 152 -15.33 -17.00 9.82
C LYS A 152 -16.43 -15.95 9.70
N ASP A 153 -16.11 -14.68 9.99
CA ASP A 153 -17.07 -13.58 10.07
C ASP A 153 -16.77 -12.46 9.06
N VAL A 154 -15.99 -12.74 8.01
CA VAL A 154 -15.54 -11.74 7.01
C VAL A 154 -16.67 -10.85 6.50
N GLU A 155 -17.76 -11.45 6.01
CA GLU A 155 -18.90 -10.69 5.48
C GLU A 155 -19.58 -9.82 6.54
N LYS A 156 -19.68 -10.33 7.78
CA LYS A 156 -20.29 -9.60 8.90
C LYS A 156 -19.42 -8.41 9.30
N GLU A 157 -18.13 -8.63 9.51
CA GLU A 157 -17.17 -7.61 9.90
C GLU A 157 -17.02 -6.52 8.81
N LEU A 158 -16.94 -6.91 7.52
CA LEU A 158 -16.82 -5.93 6.43
C LEU A 158 -18.09 -5.10 6.21
N ASN A 159 -19.28 -5.66 6.44
CA ASN A 159 -20.51 -4.86 6.43
C ASN A 159 -20.58 -3.93 7.64
N ALA A 160 -20.13 -4.37 8.82
CA ALA A 160 -20.04 -3.52 10.00
C ALA A 160 -19.03 -2.36 9.80
N LEU A 161 -17.99 -2.55 8.99
CA LEU A 161 -17.00 -1.51 8.68
C LEU A 161 -17.62 -0.28 7.99
N TYR A 162 -18.78 -0.43 7.33
CA TYR A 162 -19.57 0.70 6.83
C TYR A 162 -20.08 1.60 7.98
N ASN A 163 -20.50 1.02 9.11
CA ASN A 163 -20.94 1.79 10.28
C ASN A 163 -19.77 2.56 10.91
N VAL A 164 -18.57 1.97 10.89
CA VAL A 164 -17.34 2.64 11.35
C VAL A 164 -17.04 3.85 10.46
N PHE A 165 -17.19 3.72 9.14
CA PHE A 165 -17.09 4.87 8.22
C PHE A 165 -18.11 5.97 8.55
N LEU A 166 -19.35 5.62 8.88
CA LEU A 166 -20.38 6.59 9.26
C LEU A 166 -20.03 7.30 10.57
N ASP A 167 -19.62 6.56 11.61
CA ASP A 167 -19.18 7.13 12.90
C ASP A 167 -18.01 8.09 12.71
N VAL A 168 -16.96 7.67 11.99
CA VAL A 168 -15.81 8.54 11.66
C VAL A 168 -16.27 9.80 10.94
N SER A 169 -17.11 9.64 9.92
CA SER A 169 -17.59 10.75 9.10
C SER A 169 -18.38 11.77 9.92
N GLN A 170 -19.20 11.29 10.85
CA GLN A 170 -19.96 12.14 11.76
C GLN A 170 -19.06 12.77 12.83
N ARG A 171 -18.16 12.01 13.42
CA ARG A 171 -17.29 12.44 14.52
C ARG A 171 -16.34 13.55 14.11
N TRP A 172 -15.75 13.43 12.92
CA TRP A 172 -14.72 14.36 12.43
C TRP A 172 -15.18 15.22 11.25
N GLN A 173 -16.46 15.15 10.87
CA GLN A 173 -17.06 15.94 9.79
C GLN A 173 -16.26 15.86 8.48
N SER A 174 -15.71 14.67 8.20
CA SER A 174 -14.85 14.41 7.04
C SER A 174 -15.13 13.03 6.48
N LYS A 175 -15.25 12.94 5.16
CA LYS A 175 -15.42 11.67 4.44
C LYS A 175 -14.14 11.20 3.76
N GLU A 176 -13.02 11.86 4.03
CA GLU A 176 -11.70 11.48 3.51
C GLU A 176 -11.14 10.35 4.38
N VAL A 177 -11.41 9.11 3.98
CA VAL A 177 -11.16 7.90 4.76
C VAL A 177 -10.52 6.83 3.89
N ILE A 178 -9.51 6.14 4.42
CA ILE A 178 -8.99 4.89 3.88
C ILE A 178 -9.31 3.78 4.87
N LEU A 179 -10.04 2.78 4.40
CA LEU A 179 -10.25 1.51 5.08
C LEU A 179 -9.21 0.53 4.53
N LEU A 180 -8.41 -0.13 5.38
CA LEU A 180 -7.28 -0.93 4.91
C LEU A 180 -6.90 -2.10 5.82
N GLY A 181 -6.29 -3.14 5.24
CA GLY A 181 -5.73 -4.28 5.96
C GLY A 181 -6.15 -5.63 5.40
N ASP A 182 -5.82 -6.69 6.13
CA ASP A 182 -6.24 -8.06 5.85
C ASP A 182 -7.75 -8.24 6.08
N PHE A 183 -8.50 -7.99 5.03
CA PHE A 183 -9.96 -8.13 5.01
C PHE A 183 -10.41 -9.56 4.75
N ASN A 184 -9.48 -10.51 4.51
CA ASN A 184 -9.82 -11.86 4.05
C ASN A 184 -10.82 -11.87 2.87
N ALA A 185 -10.79 -10.84 2.02
CA ALA A 185 -11.86 -10.50 1.08
C ALA A 185 -11.78 -11.21 -0.29
N ASP A 186 -11.46 -12.51 -0.29
CA ASP A 186 -11.42 -13.34 -1.50
C ASP A 186 -11.46 -14.85 -1.18
N CYS A 187 -11.31 -15.69 -2.19
CA CYS A 187 -11.12 -17.14 -2.10
C CYS A 187 -12.26 -17.81 -1.31
N THR A 188 -11.91 -18.74 -0.42
CA THR A 188 -12.88 -19.49 0.38
C THR A 188 -13.45 -18.66 1.53
N SER A 189 -12.73 -17.64 2.00
CA SER A 189 -13.15 -16.75 3.07
C SER A 189 -14.33 -15.86 2.66
N LEU A 190 -14.34 -15.36 1.43
CA LEU A 190 -15.46 -14.56 0.91
C LEU A 190 -15.71 -14.81 -0.59
N PRO A 191 -16.71 -15.64 -0.95
CA PRO A 191 -17.04 -15.89 -2.35
C PRO A 191 -17.42 -14.62 -3.12
N LYS A 192 -17.03 -14.52 -4.39
CA LYS A 192 -17.25 -13.34 -5.27
C LYS A 192 -18.68 -12.78 -5.24
N LYS A 193 -19.69 -13.64 -5.20
CA LYS A 193 -21.12 -13.23 -5.12
C LYS A 193 -21.42 -12.45 -3.84
N ARG A 194 -20.84 -12.84 -2.70
CA ARG A 194 -21.02 -12.16 -1.42
C ARG A 194 -20.16 -10.90 -1.35
N LEU A 195 -18.93 -10.97 -1.87
CA LEU A 195 -18.06 -9.80 -2.01
C LEU A 195 -18.80 -8.68 -2.75
N SER A 196 -19.43 -8.96 -3.91
CA SER A 196 -20.14 -7.94 -4.69
C SER A 196 -21.42 -7.40 -4.04
N GLN A 197 -21.84 -7.94 -2.88
CA GLN A 197 -23.03 -7.52 -2.13
C GLN A 197 -22.68 -6.74 -0.85
N LEU A 198 -21.40 -6.63 -0.49
CA LEU A 198 -20.99 -5.82 0.66
C LEU A 198 -21.42 -4.37 0.50
N LEU A 199 -21.81 -3.71 1.60
CA LEU A 199 -22.13 -2.29 1.61
C LEU A 199 -20.98 -1.44 1.04
N LEU A 200 -19.73 -1.76 1.39
CA LEU A 200 -18.54 -1.10 0.85
C LEU A 200 -18.32 -1.30 -0.66
N ARG A 201 -19.11 -2.14 -1.34
CA ARG A 201 -19.08 -2.36 -2.79
C ARG A 201 -20.28 -1.76 -3.51
N THR A 202 -21.43 -1.73 -2.85
CA THR A 202 -22.70 -1.31 -3.44
C THR A 202 -23.02 0.16 -3.15
N GLU A 203 -22.61 0.68 -1.99
CA GLU A 203 -22.75 2.09 -1.65
C GLU A 203 -21.79 2.95 -2.47
N ALA A 204 -22.27 4.14 -2.87
CA ALA A 204 -21.49 5.05 -3.69
C ALA A 204 -20.31 5.66 -2.91
N GLY A 205 -19.21 5.94 -3.62
CA GLY A 205 -18.05 6.65 -3.07
C GLY A 205 -16.96 5.77 -2.46
N PHE A 206 -17.17 4.44 -2.38
CA PHE A 206 -16.12 3.50 -1.98
C PHE A 206 -15.37 2.95 -3.20
N HIS A 207 -14.06 3.18 -3.22
CA HIS A 207 -13.18 2.79 -4.32
C HIS A 207 -12.17 1.78 -3.81
N TRP A 208 -12.36 0.51 -4.18
CA TRP A 208 -11.42 -0.55 -3.87
C TRP A 208 -10.25 -0.48 -4.84
N VAL A 209 -9.10 -0.01 -4.35
CA VAL A 209 -7.93 0.28 -5.20
C VAL A 209 -6.97 -0.89 -5.31
N ILE A 210 -7.12 -1.91 -4.46
CA ILE A 210 -6.54 -3.24 -4.68
C ILE A 210 -7.59 -4.08 -5.45
N PRO A 211 -7.43 -4.25 -6.78
CA PRO A 211 -8.40 -4.94 -7.63
C PRO A 211 -8.54 -6.42 -7.25
N ASP A 212 -9.74 -6.97 -7.51
CA ASP A 212 -9.97 -8.41 -7.39
C ASP A 212 -9.04 -9.18 -8.35
N GLY A 213 -8.43 -10.26 -7.85
CA GLY A 213 -7.46 -11.06 -8.60
C GLY A 213 -6.02 -10.57 -8.48
N GLU A 214 -5.75 -9.49 -7.72
CA GLU A 214 -4.39 -9.18 -7.28
C GLU A 214 -4.00 -10.11 -6.13
N ASP A 215 -2.87 -10.79 -6.24
CA ASP A 215 -2.41 -11.69 -5.19
C ASP A 215 -1.78 -10.90 -4.05
N THR A 216 -2.30 -11.10 -2.84
CA THR A 216 -1.73 -10.50 -1.61
C THR A 216 -1.09 -11.55 -0.71
N THR A 217 -0.85 -12.77 -1.22
CA THR A 217 -0.31 -13.89 -0.44
C THR A 217 1.09 -14.29 -0.90
N VAL A 218 1.93 -14.73 0.05
CA VAL A 218 3.32 -15.14 -0.21
C VAL A 218 3.39 -16.56 -0.78
N ARG A 219 2.49 -17.45 -0.36
CA ARG A 219 2.55 -18.86 -0.77
C ARG A 219 2.20 -18.99 -2.25
N ALA A 220 3.08 -19.63 -3.02
CA ALA A 220 2.86 -19.93 -4.43
C ALA A 220 1.67 -20.87 -4.68
N SER A 221 1.22 -21.59 -3.64
CA SER A 221 0.03 -22.45 -3.68
C SER A 221 -1.28 -21.70 -3.48
N THR A 222 -1.24 -20.41 -3.13
CA THR A 222 -2.41 -19.55 -2.98
C THR A 222 -2.38 -18.42 -3.99
N HIS A 223 -3.55 -17.88 -4.31
CA HIS A 223 -3.70 -16.72 -5.16
C HIS A 223 -4.99 -15.99 -4.76
N CYS A 224 -4.89 -15.15 -3.74
CA CYS A 224 -6.04 -14.56 -3.05
C CYS A 224 -5.81 -13.07 -2.79
N THR A 225 -6.83 -12.25 -3.06
CA THR A 225 -6.84 -10.81 -2.73
C THR A 225 -7.41 -10.56 -1.33
N TYR A 226 -6.73 -11.07 -0.30
CA TYR A 226 -7.19 -10.93 1.08
C TYR A 226 -7.04 -9.50 1.62
N ASP A 227 -5.88 -8.91 1.38
CA ASP A 227 -5.51 -7.58 1.84
C ASP A 227 -6.06 -6.52 0.90
N ARG A 228 -6.68 -5.48 1.46
CA ARG A 228 -7.43 -4.49 0.68
C ARG A 228 -7.12 -3.09 1.14
N ILE A 229 -7.33 -2.16 0.21
CA ILE A 229 -7.39 -0.73 0.46
C ILE A 229 -8.65 -0.21 -0.23
N VAL A 230 -9.51 0.46 0.53
CA VAL A 230 -10.76 1.07 0.06
C VAL A 230 -10.74 2.55 0.42
N LEU A 231 -10.76 3.40 -0.60
CA LEU A 231 -10.78 4.85 -0.46
C LEU A 231 -12.22 5.37 -0.43
N HIS A 232 -12.46 6.39 0.37
CA HIS A 232 -13.64 7.23 0.32
C HIS A 232 -13.21 8.71 0.40
N GLY A 233 -13.95 9.60 -0.27
CA GLY A 233 -13.69 11.03 -0.35
C GLY A 233 -13.05 11.45 -1.67
N GLU A 234 -13.41 12.65 -2.15
CA GLU A 234 -12.92 13.16 -3.45
C GLU A 234 -11.44 13.55 -3.37
N GLY A 235 -10.97 14.01 -2.21
CA GLY A 235 -9.57 14.33 -1.97
C GLY A 235 -8.69 13.10 -2.15
N CYS A 236 -9.00 12.00 -1.46
CA CYS A 236 -8.30 10.71 -1.60
C CYS A 236 -8.22 10.25 -3.04
N GLN A 237 -9.35 10.28 -3.75
CA GLN A 237 -9.43 9.79 -5.13
C GLN A 237 -8.66 10.68 -6.11
N SER A 238 -8.77 12.00 -5.98
CA SER A 238 -8.09 12.95 -6.86
C SER A 238 -6.56 12.92 -6.74
N LEU A 239 -6.05 12.52 -5.59
CA LEU A 239 -4.62 12.41 -5.31
C LEU A 239 -4.05 11.03 -5.59
N LEU A 240 -4.89 10.00 -5.76
CA LEU A 240 -4.45 8.63 -6.03
C LEU A 240 -3.51 8.56 -7.23
N GLN A 241 -2.29 8.12 -6.99
CA GLN A 241 -1.26 7.90 -8.01
C GLN A 241 -1.15 6.43 -8.40
N ALA A 242 -1.06 5.56 -7.41
CA ALA A 242 -0.88 4.12 -7.57
C ALA A 242 -1.44 3.37 -6.36
N ALA A 243 -1.81 2.11 -6.56
CA ALA A 243 -2.10 1.14 -5.51
C ALA A 243 -1.66 -0.24 -5.99
N ALA A 244 -1.08 -1.04 -5.10
CA ALA A 244 -0.56 -2.37 -5.42
C ALA A 244 -0.29 -3.20 -4.16
N ALA A 245 -0.16 -4.51 -4.33
CA ALA A 245 0.50 -5.41 -3.40
C ALA A 245 2.03 -5.35 -3.61
N PHE A 246 2.77 -5.11 -2.54
CA PHE A 246 4.22 -5.12 -2.57
C PHE A 246 4.75 -6.55 -2.42
N ASN A 247 5.04 -7.19 -3.55
CA ASN A 247 5.69 -8.50 -3.59
C ASN A 247 7.15 -8.39 -3.12
N PHE A 248 7.34 -8.37 -1.80
CA PHE A 248 8.65 -8.24 -1.16
C PHE A 248 9.58 -9.42 -1.42
N PRO A 249 9.11 -10.70 -1.58
CA PRO A 249 10.01 -11.80 -1.92
C PRO A 249 10.67 -11.58 -3.27
N LYS A 250 9.90 -11.20 -4.28
CA LYS A 250 10.44 -10.86 -5.61
C LYS A 250 11.38 -9.65 -5.54
N SER A 251 10.97 -8.61 -4.81
CA SER A 251 11.74 -7.35 -4.71
C SER A 251 13.07 -7.50 -3.99
N PHE A 252 13.12 -8.39 -2.99
CA PHE A 252 14.31 -8.64 -2.18
C PHE A 252 15.00 -9.97 -2.50
N GLN A 253 14.57 -10.66 -3.57
CA GLN A 253 15.13 -11.93 -4.05
C GLN A 253 15.16 -13.01 -2.97
N LEU A 254 14.08 -13.11 -2.20
CA LEU A 254 13.91 -14.12 -1.16
C LEU A 254 13.30 -15.39 -1.74
N THR A 255 13.70 -16.53 -1.20
CA THR A 255 12.97 -17.79 -1.38
C THR A 255 11.61 -17.73 -0.68
N GLU A 256 10.68 -18.62 -1.04
CA GLU A 256 9.38 -18.71 -0.36
C GLU A 256 9.54 -19.00 1.13
N GLU A 257 10.48 -19.87 1.52
CA GLU A 257 10.75 -20.19 2.92
C GLU A 257 11.22 -18.97 3.71
N GLU A 258 12.17 -18.21 3.17
CA GLU A 258 12.65 -16.98 3.79
C GLU A 258 11.53 -15.94 3.88
N ALA A 259 10.71 -15.81 2.84
CA ALA A 259 9.57 -14.91 2.82
C ALA A 259 8.53 -15.27 3.89
N LEU A 260 8.20 -16.56 4.02
CA LEU A 260 7.27 -17.07 5.03
C LEU A 260 7.80 -16.92 6.46
N SER A 261 9.12 -16.76 6.65
CA SER A 261 9.68 -16.36 7.94
C SER A 261 9.34 -14.90 8.30
N ILE A 262 9.05 -14.05 7.30
CA ILE A 262 8.64 -12.65 7.45
C ILE A 262 7.13 -12.54 7.63
N SER A 263 6.34 -13.07 6.69
CA SER A 263 4.88 -13.11 6.71
C SER A 263 4.38 -14.03 5.61
N ASP A 264 3.13 -14.49 5.70
CA ASP A 264 2.38 -15.13 4.61
C ASP A 264 1.55 -14.16 3.76
N HIS A 265 1.54 -12.87 4.08
CA HIS A 265 0.89 -11.81 3.31
C HIS A 265 1.91 -10.88 2.66
N TYR A 266 1.55 -10.23 1.56
CA TYR A 266 2.24 -9.05 1.05
C TYR A 266 1.65 -7.79 1.70
N PRO A 267 2.45 -6.75 1.98
CA PRO A 267 1.88 -5.43 2.24
C PRO A 267 1.07 -4.95 1.05
N VAL A 268 -0.07 -4.31 1.29
CA VAL A 268 -0.78 -3.51 0.28
C VAL A 268 -0.46 -2.04 0.49
N GLU A 269 -0.22 -1.30 -0.59
CA GLU A 269 0.23 0.08 -0.56
C GLU A 269 -0.60 0.97 -1.50
N VAL A 270 -0.74 2.23 -1.11
CA VAL A 270 -1.31 3.31 -1.93
C VAL A 270 -0.38 4.51 -1.90
N GLU A 271 -0.24 5.17 -3.05
CA GLU A 271 0.52 6.40 -3.21
C GLU A 271 -0.43 7.54 -3.52
N LEU A 272 -0.35 8.61 -2.72
CA LEU A 272 -1.12 9.83 -2.91
C LEU A 272 -0.17 10.97 -3.30
N ASN A 273 -0.48 11.66 -4.40
CA ASN A 273 0.24 12.88 -4.77
C ASN A 273 0.03 13.99 -3.72
N GLN A 274 1.02 14.87 -3.58
CA GLN A 274 0.91 16.05 -2.70
C GLN A 274 0.10 17.19 -3.33
N THR A 275 -0.11 17.13 -4.65
CA THR A 275 -0.93 18.06 -5.42
C THR A 275 -1.82 17.27 -6.36
N ALA A 276 -3.04 17.74 -6.61
CA ALA A 276 -3.92 17.10 -7.59
C ALA A 276 -3.27 17.12 -8.97
N ARG A 277 -3.51 16.07 -9.77
CA ARG A 277 -3.07 16.03 -11.17
C ARG A 277 -3.64 17.23 -11.90
N SER A 278 -2.83 18.28 -12.07
CA SER A 278 -3.09 19.27 -13.10
C SER A 278 -2.68 18.63 -14.41
N ILE A 279 -3.65 18.24 -15.24
CA ILE A 279 -3.39 18.06 -16.67
C ILE A 279 -3.17 19.48 -17.21
N GLN A 280 -1.97 20.04 -16.99
CA GLN A 280 -1.57 21.21 -17.75
C GLN A 280 -1.24 20.70 -19.15
N PRO A 281 -1.94 21.16 -20.20
CA PRO A 281 -1.45 20.94 -21.55
C PRO A 281 -0.01 21.48 -21.60
N LEU A 282 0.91 20.71 -22.20
CA LEU A 282 2.24 21.21 -22.51
C LEU A 282 2.07 22.59 -23.17
N SER A 283 2.77 23.60 -22.66
CA SER A 283 2.69 24.91 -23.29
C SER A 283 3.21 24.82 -24.72
N LEU A 284 2.68 25.64 -25.63
CA LEU A 284 3.11 25.69 -27.03
C LEU A 284 4.65 25.68 -27.20
N PRO A 285 5.43 26.43 -26.38
CA PRO A 285 6.89 26.39 -26.42
C PRO A 285 7.47 25.00 -26.15
N THR A 286 6.92 24.26 -25.18
CA THR A 286 7.39 22.92 -24.82
C THR A 286 7.07 21.90 -25.92
N LEU A 287 5.89 22.01 -26.54
CA LEU A 287 5.53 21.21 -27.72
C LEU A 287 6.43 21.50 -28.91
N LEU A 288 6.71 22.78 -29.18
CA LEU A 288 7.61 23.21 -30.25
C LEU A 288 9.04 22.69 -30.00
N LEU A 289 9.53 22.77 -28.77
CA LEU A 289 10.85 22.25 -28.40
C LEU A 289 10.93 20.73 -28.58
N LEU A 290 9.89 19.99 -28.17
CA LEU A 290 9.82 18.54 -28.39
C LEU A 290 9.82 18.19 -29.89
N SER A 291 9.03 18.91 -30.69
CA SER A 291 8.95 18.69 -32.14
C SER A 291 10.29 18.96 -32.83
N LEU A 292 11.02 20.00 -32.41
CA LEU A 292 12.35 20.32 -32.92
C LEU A 292 13.37 19.24 -32.52
N LEU A 293 13.31 18.74 -31.28
CA LEU A 293 14.16 17.65 -30.81
C LEU A 293 13.90 16.33 -31.55
N LEU A 294 12.64 16.01 -31.87
CA LEU A 294 12.30 14.83 -32.67
C LEU A 294 12.80 14.96 -34.12
N SER A 295 12.78 16.16 -34.70
CA SER A 295 13.27 16.40 -36.06
C SER A 295 14.79 16.26 -36.21
N LEU A 296 15.53 16.22 -35.10
CA LEU A 296 16.98 16.09 -35.05
C LEU A 296 17.44 14.64 -34.80
N LEU A 297 16.51 13.68 -34.66
CA LEU A 297 16.83 12.25 -34.56
C LEU A 297 17.11 11.67 -35.95
N PRO A 298 18.25 10.98 -36.19
CA PRO A 298 18.54 10.38 -37.48
C PRO A 298 17.59 9.21 -37.78
N SER A 299 17.00 9.21 -38.97
CA SER A 299 16.14 8.13 -39.47
C SER A 299 16.98 6.89 -39.78
N GLN A 300 16.79 5.80 -39.04
CA GLN A 300 17.28 4.48 -39.47
C GLN A 300 16.17 3.73 -40.22
N LEU A 301 16.35 3.59 -41.53
CA LEU A 301 15.63 2.64 -42.37
C LEU A 301 16.50 2.32 -43.59
N ASP A 302 17.38 1.34 -43.46
CA ASP A 302 17.97 0.63 -44.60
C ASP A 302 17.62 -0.86 -44.44
N LEU A 303 16.61 -1.31 -45.19
CA LEU A 303 16.34 -2.73 -45.42
C LEU A 303 17.32 -3.23 -46.49
N VAL A 304 18.26 -4.10 -46.09
CA VAL A 304 19.13 -4.81 -47.04
C VAL A 304 18.40 -6.06 -47.54
N ALA A 305 18.08 -6.07 -48.83
CA ALA A 305 17.66 -7.26 -49.57
C ALA A 305 18.88 -7.88 -50.26
N HIS A 306 19.28 -9.10 -49.88
CA HIS A 306 20.20 -9.92 -50.66
C HIS A 306 19.66 -11.35 -50.78
N GLY A 307 19.22 -11.69 -52.00
CA GLY A 307 19.06 -13.07 -52.44
C GLY A 307 20.40 -13.62 -52.91
N CYS A 308 20.67 -14.88 -52.60
CA CYS A 308 21.68 -15.68 -53.28
C CYS A 308 21.16 -17.09 -53.49
N ASP A 309 21.13 -17.48 -54.77
CA ASP A 309 20.84 -18.81 -55.30
C ASP A 309 21.75 -19.90 -54.71
N VAL A 310 21.19 -21.09 -54.51
CA VAL A 310 21.95 -22.33 -54.39
C VAL A 310 21.50 -23.28 -55.51
N HIS A 311 22.42 -23.54 -56.43
CA HIS A 311 22.32 -24.52 -57.50
C HIS A 311 22.11 -25.94 -56.94
N VAL A 312 21.10 -26.65 -57.46
CA VAL A 312 20.99 -28.11 -57.41
C VAL A 312 21.18 -28.63 -58.84
N ALA A 313 22.25 -29.40 -59.07
CA ALA A 313 22.45 -30.20 -60.28
C ALA A 313 22.17 -31.67 -59.95
N PHE A 314 21.42 -32.35 -60.82
CA PHE A 314 21.07 -33.77 -60.73
C PHE A 314 21.85 -34.61 -61.76
N ARG A 315 21.95 -35.92 -61.44
CA ARG A 315 22.38 -37.11 -62.20
C ARG A 315 23.84 -37.51 -61.96
N THR A 316 24.15 -38.76 -61.63
CA THR A 316 23.44 -40.06 -61.78
C THR A 316 23.38 -40.85 -60.48
#